data_AF-A0A8B6M2W5-F1
#
_entry.id   AF-A0A8B6M2W5-F1
#
_cell.length_a   1.000
_cell.length_b   1.000
_cell.length_c   1.000
_cell.angle_alpha   90.00
_cell.angle_beta   90.00
_cell.angle_gamma   90.00
#
_symmetry.space_group_name_H-M   'P 1'
#
loop_
_entity.id
_entity.type
_entity.pdbx_description
1 polymer ?
#
loop_
_entity_poly.entity_id
_entity_poly.type
_entity_poly.pdbx_seq_one_letter_code
_entity_poly.pdbx_strand_id
1 'polypeptide(L)'
;MLGAGTCLAPVLRAGARAGLDLSGEDRILALLAATHHQPIEPLFLTKLGRASKLWALGEKSLAHIHLIHCGLPAIESEEQAFRLFLADGLIAEGYPPAALSKALGFDLPQGLCKYSPDQPRDDHGRWTASAESSGGPGGFSLTYADETGDPGGSDVPITYVSSSDPGKDREKDDPLYEERRAFGEETPEEDLRHGRPIDPMGPTAFPFAGGRRRRRPARPPARSRLIL
;
A
#
# COMPACT_ATOMS: atom_id res chain seq x y z
N MET A 1 -10.17 -15.74 9.86
CA MET A 1 -11.23 -16.61 9.30
C MET A 1 -12.44 -15.74 9.02
N LEU A 2 -12.99 -15.84 7.83
CA LEU A 2 -14.05 -14.98 7.32
C LEU A 2 -15.32 -15.81 7.13
N GLY A 3 -16.02 -16.17 8.22
CA GLY A 3 -17.21 -17.04 8.14
C GLY A 3 -16.90 -18.47 7.64
N ALA A 4 -17.75 -19.45 7.99
CA ALA A 4 -17.74 -20.84 7.47
C ALA A 4 -16.40 -21.62 7.43
N GLY A 5 -15.34 -21.15 8.10
CA GLY A 5 -13.99 -21.74 8.00
C GLY A 5 -13.19 -21.32 6.76
N THR A 6 -13.75 -20.47 5.90
CA THR A 6 -13.09 -20.05 4.65
C THR A 6 -11.86 -19.20 4.93
N CYS A 7 -10.75 -19.56 4.29
CA CYS A 7 -9.45 -18.91 4.43
C CYS A 7 -9.03 -18.27 3.10
N LEU A 8 -8.88 -16.95 3.09
CA LEU A 8 -8.37 -16.21 1.93
C LEU A 8 -6.98 -16.68 1.52
N ALA A 9 -6.12 -16.90 2.51
CA ALA A 9 -4.76 -17.36 2.34
C ALA A 9 -4.46 -18.41 3.42
N PRO A 10 -3.83 -19.53 3.08
CA PRO A 10 -3.37 -20.47 4.10
C PRO A 10 -2.29 -19.80 4.95
N VAL A 11 -2.27 -20.11 6.24
CA VAL A 11 -1.22 -19.66 7.15
C VAL A 11 -0.07 -20.66 7.07
N LEU A 12 1.05 -20.25 6.50
CA LEU A 12 2.28 -21.04 6.52
C LEU A 12 2.97 -20.85 7.87
N ARG A 13 3.23 -21.97 8.54
CA ARG A 13 4.03 -22.00 9.76
C ARG A 13 5.46 -22.38 9.40
N ALA A 14 6.37 -21.41 9.51
CA ALA A 14 7.80 -21.63 9.40
C ALA A 14 8.43 -21.45 10.79
N GLY A 15 8.49 -22.56 11.55
CA GLY A 15 8.98 -22.55 12.93
C GLY A 15 8.09 -21.74 13.88
N ALA A 16 8.71 -20.82 14.63
CA ALA A 16 8.00 -19.95 15.59
C ALA A 16 7.17 -18.84 14.92
N ARG A 17 7.29 -18.65 13.60
CA ARG A 17 6.64 -17.57 12.86
C ARG A 17 5.53 -18.13 11.98
N ALA A 18 4.40 -17.44 11.99
CA ALA A 18 3.25 -17.74 11.13
C ALA A 18 3.02 -16.56 10.19
N GLY A 19 3.04 -16.82 8.88
CA GLY A 19 2.78 -15.83 7.82
C GLY A 19 1.64 -16.29 6.93
N LEU A 20 0.99 -15.36 6.24
CA LEU A 20 0.02 -15.68 5.19
C LEU A 20 0.76 -16.02 3.90
N ASP A 21 0.38 -17.13 3.26
CA ASP A 21 0.81 -17.45 1.91
C ASP A 21 0.06 -16.60 0.90
N LEU A 22 0.79 -15.73 0.22
CA LEU A 22 0.23 -14.84 -0.80
C LEU A 22 0.61 -15.28 -2.21
N SER A 23 1.17 -16.48 -2.40
CA SER A 23 1.52 -17.00 -3.73
C SER A 23 0.31 -17.13 -4.67
N GLY A 24 -0.87 -17.38 -4.11
CA GLY A 24 -2.15 -17.43 -4.84
C GLY A 24 -2.84 -16.06 -4.94
N GLU A 25 -2.16 -15.03 -5.47
CA GLU A 25 -2.69 -13.66 -5.58
C GLU A 25 -4.05 -13.62 -6.31
N ASP A 26 -4.14 -14.28 -7.47
CA ASP A 26 -5.37 -14.35 -8.27
C ASP A 26 -6.53 -14.98 -7.49
N ARG A 27 -6.25 -16.00 -6.68
CA ARG A 27 -7.24 -16.64 -5.80
C ARG A 27 -7.73 -15.64 -4.75
N ILE A 28 -6.83 -14.92 -4.09
CA ILE A 28 -7.20 -13.94 -3.06
C ILE A 28 -8.08 -12.83 -3.66
N LEU A 29 -7.69 -12.29 -4.81
CA LEU A 29 -8.44 -11.25 -5.50
C LEU A 29 -9.82 -11.74 -5.95
N ALA A 30 -9.90 -12.94 -6.53
CA ALA A 30 -11.17 -13.52 -6.97
C ALA A 30 -12.14 -13.76 -5.79
N LEU A 31 -11.64 -14.28 -4.67
CA LEU A 31 -12.44 -14.48 -3.45
C LEU A 31 -12.96 -13.16 -2.89
N LEU A 32 -12.12 -12.12 -2.83
CA LEU A 32 -12.52 -10.80 -2.34
C LEU A 32 -13.51 -10.12 -3.29
N ALA A 33 -13.29 -10.21 -4.60
CA ALA A 33 -14.21 -9.69 -5.61
C ALA A 33 -15.58 -10.38 -5.53
N ALA A 34 -15.61 -11.71 -5.33
CA ALA A 34 -16.85 -12.47 -5.13
C ALA A 34 -17.58 -12.08 -3.83
N THR A 35 -16.82 -11.88 -2.76
CA THR A 35 -17.38 -11.52 -1.44
C THR A 35 -18.04 -10.15 -1.46
N HIS A 36 -17.34 -9.15 -2.00
CA HIS A 36 -17.79 -7.75 -1.97
C HIS A 36 -18.57 -7.34 -3.22
N HIS A 37 -18.57 -8.17 -4.27
CA HIS A 37 -19.17 -7.86 -5.56
C HIS A 37 -18.66 -6.52 -6.13
N GLN A 38 -17.36 -6.28 -5.94
CA GLN A 38 -16.67 -5.05 -6.32
C GLN A 38 -15.27 -5.40 -6.83
N PRO A 39 -14.73 -4.62 -7.80
CA PRO A 39 -13.34 -4.77 -8.20
C PRO A 39 -12.43 -4.40 -7.03
N ILE A 40 -11.43 -5.25 -6.77
CA ILE A 40 -10.45 -5.03 -5.70
C ILE A 40 -9.21 -4.38 -6.28
N GLU A 41 -8.74 -3.31 -5.62
CA GLU A 41 -7.56 -2.58 -6.06
C GLU A 41 -6.29 -3.46 -5.97
N PRO A 42 -5.43 -3.52 -7.00
CA PRO A 42 -4.20 -4.33 -6.99
C PRO A 42 -3.25 -3.98 -5.82
N LEU A 43 -3.21 -2.71 -5.40
CA LEU A 43 -2.39 -2.24 -4.28
C LEU A 43 -2.76 -2.89 -2.94
N PHE A 44 -3.96 -3.48 -2.85
CA PHE A 44 -4.39 -4.28 -1.71
C PHE A 44 -3.39 -5.38 -1.37
N LEU A 45 -2.90 -6.12 -2.38
CA LEU A 45 -1.98 -7.24 -2.16
C LEU A 45 -0.64 -6.78 -1.59
N THR A 46 -0.15 -5.60 -2.01
CA THR A 46 1.08 -5.02 -1.45
C THR A 46 0.92 -4.68 0.03
N LYS A 47 -0.23 -4.11 0.42
CA LYS A 47 -0.53 -3.80 1.83
C LYS A 47 -0.74 -5.07 2.65
N LEU A 48 -1.45 -6.06 2.09
CA LEU A 48 -1.64 -7.36 2.71
C LEU A 48 -0.30 -8.10 2.91
N GLY A 49 0.61 -8.02 1.94
CA GLY A 49 1.96 -8.55 2.04
C GLY A 49 2.79 -7.90 3.15
N ARG A 50 2.73 -6.57 3.28
CA ARG A 50 3.36 -5.86 4.40
C ARG A 50 2.76 -6.28 5.74
N ALA A 51 1.43 -6.34 5.83
CA ALA A 51 0.75 -6.79 7.03
C ALA A 51 1.15 -8.21 7.43
N SER A 52 1.21 -9.14 6.46
CA SER A 52 1.64 -10.54 6.67
C SER A 52 3.07 -10.62 7.20
N LYS A 53 4.00 -9.85 6.63
CA LYS A 53 5.41 -9.79 7.08
C LYS A 53 5.51 -9.28 8.52
N LEU A 54 4.85 -8.17 8.83
CA LEU A 54 4.84 -7.58 10.17
C LEU A 54 4.20 -8.52 11.20
N TRP A 55 3.13 -9.22 10.81
CA TRP A 55 2.50 -10.23 11.64
C TRP A 55 3.46 -11.38 11.97
N ALA A 56 4.20 -11.86 10.97
CA ALA A 56 5.19 -12.92 11.14
C ALA A 56 6.38 -12.48 12.01
N LEU A 57 6.72 -11.20 12.05
CA LEU A 57 7.72 -10.61 12.96
C LEU A 57 7.22 -10.43 14.40
N GLY A 58 5.91 -10.62 14.64
CA GLY A 58 5.29 -10.39 15.95
C GLY A 58 4.78 -8.97 16.17
N GLU A 59 4.93 -8.08 15.17
CA GLU A 59 4.49 -6.68 15.19
C GLU A 59 2.99 -6.56 14.88
N LYS A 60 2.15 -7.13 15.76
CA LYS A 60 0.70 -7.26 15.54
C LYS A 60 -0.03 -5.93 15.38
N SER A 61 0.41 -4.88 16.08
CA SER A 61 -0.18 -3.53 15.98
C SER A 61 0.05 -2.92 14.61
N LEU A 62 1.28 -2.96 14.10
CA LEU A 62 1.62 -2.45 12.76
C LEU A 62 0.93 -3.28 11.66
N ALA A 63 0.88 -4.60 11.82
CA ALA A 63 0.12 -5.46 10.93
C ALA A 63 -1.36 -5.06 10.86
N HIS A 64 -2.01 -4.80 11.99
CA HIS A 64 -3.40 -4.31 12.01
C HIS A 64 -3.55 -2.93 11.36
N ILE A 65 -2.61 -2.01 11.57
CA ILE A 65 -2.63 -0.69 10.91
C ILE A 65 -2.63 -0.86 9.39
N HIS A 66 -1.75 -1.72 8.85
CA HIS A 66 -1.74 -2.01 7.41
C HIS A 66 -3.03 -2.65 6.91
N LEU A 67 -3.63 -3.56 7.69
CA LEU A 67 -4.92 -4.17 7.34
C LEU A 67 -6.06 -3.15 7.34
N ILE A 68 -6.09 -2.22 8.30
CA ILE A 68 -7.09 -1.13 8.32
C ILE A 68 -6.91 -0.24 7.08
N HIS A 69 -5.67 0.08 6.71
CA HIS A 69 -5.37 0.85 5.50
C HIS A 69 -5.64 0.11 4.19
N CYS A 70 -5.92 -1.19 4.21
CA CYS A 70 -6.42 -1.89 3.05
C CYS A 70 -7.83 -1.44 2.64
N GLY A 71 -8.62 -0.87 3.58
CA GLY A 71 -9.94 -0.34 3.28
C GLY A 71 -10.97 -1.40 2.87
N LEU A 72 -10.72 -2.68 3.17
CA LEU A 72 -11.71 -3.72 2.91
C LEU A 72 -12.94 -3.51 3.79
N PRO A 73 -14.15 -3.52 3.22
CA PRO A 73 -15.38 -3.52 4.01
C PRO A 73 -15.38 -4.73 4.95
N ALA A 74 -15.94 -4.58 6.15
CA ALA A 74 -16.22 -5.73 7.00
C ALA A 74 -17.24 -6.64 6.30
N ILE A 75 -17.14 -7.95 6.55
CA ILE A 75 -18.19 -8.89 6.15
C ILE A 75 -19.32 -8.76 7.15
N GLU A 76 -20.40 -8.09 6.75
CA GLU A 76 -21.54 -7.77 7.60
C GLU A 76 -22.75 -8.68 7.32
N SER A 77 -22.87 -9.14 6.07
CA SER A 77 -24.01 -9.96 5.61
C SER A 77 -23.65 -11.44 5.53
N GLU A 78 -24.60 -12.30 5.91
CA GLU A 78 -24.52 -13.75 5.68
C GLU A 78 -24.37 -14.07 4.20
N GLU A 79 -24.97 -13.27 3.31
CA GLU A 79 -24.84 -13.42 1.87
C GLU A 79 -23.38 -13.24 1.40
N GLN A 80 -22.66 -12.28 1.97
CA GLN A 80 -21.23 -12.06 1.65
C GLN A 80 -20.40 -13.26 2.08
N ALA A 81 -20.64 -13.79 3.28
CA ALA A 81 -19.97 -14.99 3.77
C ALA A 81 -20.32 -16.22 2.92
N PHE A 82 -21.57 -16.36 2.48
CA PHE A 82 -22.01 -17.45 1.61
C PHE A 82 -21.37 -17.37 0.22
N ARG A 83 -21.27 -16.19 -0.38
CA ARG A 83 -20.55 -15.97 -1.66
C ARG A 83 -19.07 -16.33 -1.53
N LEU A 84 -18.43 -15.93 -0.44
CA LEU A 84 -17.05 -16.29 -0.15
C LEU A 84 -16.87 -17.80 -0.05
N PHE A 85 -17.77 -18.49 0.66
CA PHE A 85 -17.76 -19.94 0.79
C PHE A 85 -17.95 -20.65 -0.57
N LEU A 86 -18.93 -20.23 -1.37
CA LEU A 86 -19.16 -20.78 -2.71
C LEU A 86 -17.97 -20.56 -3.64
N ALA A 87 -17.40 -19.35 -3.65
CA ALA A 87 -16.25 -19.04 -4.50
C ALA A 87 -15.02 -19.88 -4.11
N ASP A 88 -14.80 -20.11 -2.81
CA ASP A 88 -13.75 -21.01 -2.34
C ASP A 88 -13.98 -22.45 -2.76
N GLY A 89 -15.21 -22.95 -2.62
CA GLY A 89 -15.60 -24.30 -3.08
C GLY A 89 -15.38 -24.50 -4.57
N LEU A 90 -15.81 -23.55 -5.41
CA LEU A 90 -15.60 -23.60 -6.86
C LEU A 90 -14.11 -23.65 -7.22
N ILE A 91 -13.29 -22.81 -6.59
CA ILE A 91 -11.84 -22.81 -6.84
C ILE A 91 -11.20 -24.12 -6.36
N ALA A 92 -11.65 -24.68 -5.23
CA ALA A 92 -11.18 -25.96 -4.73
C ALA A 92 -11.56 -27.14 -5.66
N GLU A 93 -12.68 -27.06 -6.37
CA GLU A 93 -13.09 -28.00 -7.42
C GLU A 93 -12.33 -27.82 -8.75
N GLY A 94 -11.42 -26.84 -8.82
CA GLY A 94 -10.57 -26.59 -9.98
C GLY A 94 -11.08 -25.48 -10.90
N TYR A 95 -12.11 -24.74 -10.50
CA TYR A 95 -12.56 -23.59 -11.28
C TYR A 95 -11.51 -22.46 -11.25
N PRO A 96 -11.06 -21.95 -12.41
CA PRO A 96 -9.97 -20.98 -12.43
C PRO A 96 -10.40 -19.62 -11.83
N PRO A 97 -9.61 -19.02 -10.91
CA PRO A 97 -9.97 -17.74 -10.27
C PRO A 97 -10.23 -16.58 -11.24
N ALA A 98 -9.49 -16.56 -12.37
CA ALA A 98 -9.68 -15.57 -13.43
C ALA A 98 -11.03 -15.74 -14.14
N ALA A 99 -11.47 -16.98 -14.40
CA ALA A 99 -12.79 -17.21 -14.97
C ALA A 99 -13.90 -16.85 -13.98
N LEU A 100 -13.68 -17.09 -12.68
CA LEU A 100 -14.64 -16.74 -11.63
C LEU A 100 -14.86 -15.22 -11.57
N SER A 101 -13.76 -14.47 -11.57
CA SER A 101 -13.83 -13.01 -11.59
C SER A 101 -14.51 -12.49 -12.86
N LYS A 102 -14.16 -13.07 -14.02
CA LYS A 102 -14.77 -12.72 -15.31
C LYS A 102 -16.28 -13.01 -15.35
N ALA A 103 -16.70 -14.14 -14.77
CA ALA A 103 -18.13 -14.49 -14.67
C ALA A 103 -18.92 -13.51 -13.78
N LEU A 104 -18.25 -12.90 -12.81
CA LEU A 104 -18.81 -11.83 -11.97
C LEU A 104 -18.76 -10.44 -12.65
N GLY A 105 -18.22 -10.35 -13.87
CA GLY A 105 -18.08 -9.08 -14.61
C GLY A 105 -16.85 -8.27 -14.22
N PHE A 106 -15.85 -8.89 -13.57
CA PHE A 106 -14.60 -8.24 -13.18
C PHE A 106 -13.41 -8.85 -13.92
N ASP A 107 -12.56 -7.99 -14.48
CA ASP A 107 -11.27 -8.44 -14.98
C ASP A 107 -10.25 -8.38 -13.83
N LEU A 108 -9.62 -9.51 -13.54
CA LEU A 108 -8.46 -9.51 -12.64
C LEU A 108 -7.34 -8.69 -13.31
N PRO A 109 -6.60 -7.87 -12.54
CA PRO A 109 -5.44 -7.17 -13.06
C PRO A 109 -4.43 -8.17 -13.65
N GLN A 110 -4.34 -8.23 -14.98
CA GLN A 110 -3.35 -9.04 -15.66
C GLN A 110 -1.96 -8.45 -15.38
N GLY A 111 -1.08 -9.24 -14.77
CA GLY A 111 0.32 -8.85 -14.60
C GLY A 111 0.59 -7.85 -13.48
N LEU A 112 0.11 -8.12 -12.26
CA LEU A 112 0.65 -7.46 -11.05
C LEU A 112 2.17 -7.62 -10.88
N CYS A 113 2.79 -8.52 -11.65
CA CYS A 113 4.20 -8.43 -12.06
C CYS A 113 4.47 -7.17 -12.91
N LYS A 114 4.26 -5.96 -12.37
CA LYS A 114 4.82 -4.72 -12.94
C LYS A 114 6.35 -4.75 -12.96
N TYR A 115 6.95 -5.68 -12.22
CA TYR A 115 8.38 -5.88 -12.09
C TYR A 115 8.71 -7.32 -12.48
N SER A 116 9.28 -7.53 -13.66
CA SER A 116 10.09 -8.73 -13.88
C SER A 116 11.48 -8.42 -13.34
N PRO A 117 12.09 -9.27 -12.49
CA PRO A 117 13.46 -9.08 -12.00
C PRO A 117 14.48 -9.03 -13.15
N ASP A 118 14.12 -9.51 -14.34
CA ASP A 118 14.95 -9.50 -15.54
C ASP A 118 14.82 -8.20 -16.35
N GLN A 119 14.00 -7.22 -15.91
CA GLN A 119 13.92 -5.93 -16.60
C GLN A 119 15.19 -5.11 -16.36
N PRO A 120 15.81 -4.55 -17.42
CA PRO A 120 17.07 -3.80 -17.31
C PRO A 120 16.86 -2.52 -16.48
N ARG A 121 17.58 -2.45 -15.35
CA ARG A 121 17.71 -1.29 -14.47
C ARG A 121 19.14 -0.77 -14.57
N ASP A 122 19.33 0.52 -14.32
CA ASP A 122 20.68 1.02 -14.06
C ASP A 122 21.13 0.65 -12.63
N ASP A 123 22.40 0.91 -12.32
CA ASP A 123 22.99 0.66 -10.99
C ASP A 123 22.31 1.45 -9.85
N HIS A 124 21.43 2.38 -10.20
CA HIS A 124 20.66 3.22 -9.28
C HIS A 124 19.18 2.84 -9.23
N GLY A 125 18.77 1.73 -9.86
CA GLY A 125 17.40 1.23 -9.85
C GLY A 125 16.40 2.06 -10.68
N ARG A 126 16.87 2.97 -11.54
CA ARG A 126 16.04 3.72 -12.49
C ARG A 126 15.80 2.91 -13.76
N TRP A 127 14.72 3.27 -14.46
CA TRP A 127 14.41 2.69 -15.75
C TRP A 127 15.43 3.16 -16.79
N THR A 128 16.10 2.22 -17.46
CA THR A 128 16.90 2.56 -18.63
C THR A 128 15.93 2.78 -19.80
N ALA A 129 16.02 3.92 -20.48
CA ALA A 129 15.09 4.31 -21.55
C ALA A 129 15.27 3.51 -22.86
N SER A 130 15.97 2.38 -22.84
CA SER A 130 16.27 1.59 -24.04
C SER A 130 15.61 0.21 -23.95
N ALA A 131 14.32 0.19 -24.19
CA ALA A 131 13.69 -0.92 -24.87
C ALA A 131 12.84 -0.31 -25.99
N GLU A 132 13.35 -0.41 -27.22
CA GLU A 132 12.66 0.00 -28.43
C GLU A 132 11.25 -0.61 -28.41
N SER A 133 10.26 0.28 -28.31
CA SER A 133 8.86 -0.06 -28.25
C SER A 133 8.43 -0.66 -29.59
N SER A 134 8.29 -1.98 -29.64
CA SER A 134 7.53 -2.67 -30.67
C SER A 134 6.36 -3.42 -30.03
N GLY A 135 5.25 -2.70 -29.86
CA GLY A 135 3.91 -3.29 -29.77
C GLY A 135 3.15 -3.04 -28.46
N GLY A 136 2.21 -2.07 -28.48
CA GLY A 136 1.03 -2.08 -27.61
C GLY A 136 0.71 -0.75 -26.91
N PRO A 137 -0.48 -0.14 -27.12
CA PRO A 137 -0.74 1.27 -26.85
C PRO A 137 -1.16 1.53 -25.40
N GLY A 138 -0.71 2.64 -24.83
CA GLY A 138 -1.14 3.08 -23.50
C GLY A 138 -0.30 4.16 -22.83
N GLY A 139 0.77 4.65 -23.47
CA GLY A 139 1.45 5.86 -23.04
C GLY A 139 0.57 7.07 -23.31
N PHE A 140 -0.18 7.52 -22.30
CA PHE A 140 -0.96 8.76 -22.33
C PHE A 140 0.03 9.93 -22.45
N SER A 141 0.35 10.31 -23.69
CA SER A 141 1.03 11.58 -23.97
C SER A 141 -0.01 12.68 -23.88
N LEU A 142 0.07 13.46 -22.80
CA LEU A 142 -0.75 14.64 -22.61
C LEU A 142 -0.16 15.77 -23.47
N THR A 143 -0.43 15.76 -24.77
CA THR A 143 -0.27 16.97 -25.59
C THR A 143 -1.44 17.89 -25.26
N TYR A 144 -1.17 18.93 -24.48
CA TYR A 144 -2.04 20.10 -24.46
C TYR A 144 -2.05 20.68 -25.87
N ALA A 145 -3.16 20.50 -26.58
CA ALA A 145 -3.48 21.29 -27.74
C ALA A 145 -3.85 22.69 -27.22
N ASP A 146 -2.91 23.63 -27.30
CA ASP A 146 -3.21 25.04 -27.21
C ASP A 146 -3.66 25.49 -28.60
N GLU A 147 -4.98 25.56 -28.78
CA GLU A 147 -5.60 26.14 -29.97
C GLU A 147 -5.51 27.67 -29.89
N THR A 148 -4.39 28.23 -30.31
CA THR A 148 -4.38 29.60 -30.87
C THR A 148 -3.51 29.62 -32.12
N GLY A 149 -4.14 29.89 -33.26
CA GLY A 149 -3.48 29.93 -34.56
C GLY A 149 -2.59 31.16 -34.70
N ASP A 150 -1.35 30.94 -35.14
CA ASP A 150 -0.55 31.93 -35.83
C ASP A 150 0.41 31.24 -36.82
N PRO A 151 0.29 31.43 -38.15
CA PRO A 151 1.18 30.82 -39.12
C PRO A 151 2.28 31.82 -39.52
N GLY A 152 3.42 31.79 -38.82
CA GLY A 152 4.60 32.48 -39.34
C GLY A 152 5.73 32.63 -38.35
N GLY A 153 6.86 31.97 -38.64
CA GLY A 153 8.15 32.56 -38.32
C GLY A 153 9.12 31.70 -37.49
N SER A 154 10.22 31.37 -38.16
CA SER A 154 11.59 31.21 -37.65
C SER A 154 11.90 30.07 -36.67
N ASP A 155 12.66 29.12 -37.21
CA ASP A 155 13.62 28.30 -36.46
C ASP A 155 14.55 29.19 -35.62
N VAL A 156 14.43 29.09 -34.30
CA VAL A 156 15.44 29.58 -33.36
C VAL A 156 15.81 28.43 -32.43
N PRO A 157 17.09 28.02 -32.35
CA PRO A 157 17.50 27.00 -31.39
C PRO A 157 17.35 27.56 -29.97
N ILE A 158 16.58 26.85 -29.13
CA ILE A 158 16.44 27.15 -27.70
C ILE A 158 17.78 26.83 -27.02
N THR A 159 18.62 27.84 -26.84
CA THR A 159 19.74 27.80 -25.89
C THR A 159 19.18 27.87 -24.47
N TYR A 160 19.35 26.78 -23.71
CA TYR A 160 19.13 26.76 -22.28
C TYR A 160 20.13 27.72 -21.61
N VAL A 161 19.67 28.89 -21.19
CA VAL A 161 20.40 29.75 -20.26
C VAL A 161 20.29 29.10 -18.89
N SER A 162 21.33 28.35 -18.54
CA SER A 162 21.51 27.81 -17.20
C SER A 162 21.86 28.98 -16.27
N SER A 163 20.85 29.48 -15.56
CA SER A 163 21.03 30.45 -14.47
C SER A 163 21.79 29.78 -13.33
N SER A 164 23.11 29.84 -13.40
CA SER A 164 23.98 29.54 -12.27
C SER A 164 23.86 30.68 -11.27
N ASP A 165 23.01 30.52 -10.26
CA ASP A 165 23.10 31.30 -9.01
C ASP A 165 24.35 30.85 -8.25
N PRO A 166 25.42 31.67 -8.15
CA PRO A 166 26.62 31.34 -7.41
C PRO A 166 26.54 32.03 -6.04
N GLY A 167 26.23 31.29 -4.99
CA GLY A 167 26.36 31.83 -3.63
C GLY A 167 25.24 31.43 -2.68
N LYS A 168 25.06 30.12 -2.47
CA LYS A 168 24.61 29.63 -1.17
C LYS A 168 25.40 28.37 -0.90
N ASP A 169 26.58 28.56 -0.34
CA ASP A 169 27.28 27.56 0.45
C ASP A 169 26.34 27.18 1.61
N ARG A 170 25.37 26.31 1.32
CA ARG A 170 24.64 25.56 2.33
C ARG A 170 25.70 24.67 2.94
N GLU A 171 26.20 25.09 4.10
CA GLU A 171 26.95 24.25 5.02
C GLU A 171 26.10 22.99 5.23
N LYS A 172 26.52 21.93 4.53
CA LYS A 172 25.75 20.71 4.34
C LYS A 172 25.75 19.95 5.65
N ASP A 173 24.55 19.57 6.07
CA ASP A 173 24.24 18.31 6.74
C ASP A 173 25.32 17.86 7.73
N ASP A 174 25.43 18.54 8.88
CA ASP A 174 26.12 17.95 10.04
C ASP A 174 25.24 16.77 10.51
N PRO A 175 25.63 15.50 10.25
CA PRO A 175 24.80 14.35 10.59
C PRO A 175 24.61 14.23 12.11
N LEU A 176 25.49 14.84 12.89
CA LEU A 176 25.40 14.87 14.35
C LEU A 176 24.30 15.84 14.83
N TYR A 177 23.87 16.80 14.02
CA TYR A 177 22.75 17.70 14.35
C TYR A 177 21.44 16.91 14.44
N GLU A 178 21.05 16.15 13.41
CA GLU A 178 19.81 15.35 13.47
C GLU A 178 19.83 14.29 14.59
N GLU A 179 21.01 13.80 14.99
CA GLU A 179 21.15 12.88 16.13
C GLU A 179 20.96 13.61 17.47
N ARG A 180 21.55 14.80 17.66
CA ARG A 180 21.31 15.65 18.85
C ARG A 180 19.86 16.11 18.96
N ARG A 181 19.22 16.42 17.83
CA ARG A 181 17.79 16.75 17.73
C ARG A 181 16.88 15.67 18.27
N ALA A 182 17.21 14.41 18.00
CA ALA A 182 16.41 13.27 18.47
C ALA A 182 16.43 13.13 20.00
N PHE A 183 17.48 13.62 20.66
CA PHE A 183 17.64 13.61 22.13
C PHE A 183 17.24 14.92 22.82
N GLY A 184 16.92 15.98 22.07
CA GLY A 184 16.47 17.26 22.60
C GLY A 184 17.57 18.09 23.27
N GLU A 185 18.82 17.89 22.86
CA GLU A 185 20.00 18.56 23.44
C GLU A 185 20.43 19.84 22.68
N GLU A 186 19.61 20.33 21.76
CA GLU A 186 19.96 21.45 20.87
C GLU A 186 19.76 22.82 21.50
N THR A 187 20.65 23.74 21.15
CA THR A 187 20.56 25.14 21.59
C THR A 187 19.68 25.95 20.63
N PRO A 188 18.89 26.93 21.12
CA PRO A 188 18.04 27.77 20.28
C PRO A 188 18.79 28.53 19.16
N GLU A 189 20.08 28.79 19.34
CA GLU A 189 20.91 29.42 18.31
C GLU A 189 21.27 28.49 17.14
N GLU A 190 21.34 27.18 17.35
CA GLU A 190 21.66 26.19 16.31
C GLU A 190 20.47 25.99 15.33
N ASP A 191 19.24 25.97 15.84
CA ASP A 191 18.02 25.82 15.03
C ASP A 191 17.81 26.97 14.04
N LEU A 192 18.24 28.18 14.40
CA LEU A 192 18.21 29.35 13.52
C LEU A 192 19.18 29.22 12.35
N ARG A 193 20.34 28.57 12.55
CA ARG A 193 21.34 28.36 11.48
C ARG A 193 20.89 27.30 10.49
N HIS A 194 20.18 26.27 10.95
CA HIS A 194 19.65 25.20 10.10
C HIS A 194 18.27 25.52 9.48
N GLY A 195 17.75 26.74 9.68
CA GLY A 195 16.54 27.24 9.02
C GLY A 195 15.24 26.59 9.52
N ARG A 196 15.24 26.08 10.76
CA ARG A 196 14.05 25.50 11.41
C ARG A 196 13.72 26.30 12.68
N PRO A 197 13.24 27.55 12.57
CA PRO A 197 12.93 28.36 13.74
C PRO A 197 11.92 27.64 14.64
N ILE A 198 12.25 27.51 15.92
CA ILE A 198 11.33 27.01 16.95
C ILE A 198 10.13 27.95 16.98
N ASP A 199 8.93 27.41 16.79
CA ASP A 199 7.70 28.18 16.96
C ASP A 199 7.63 28.65 18.42
N PRO A 200 7.67 29.97 18.72
CA PRO A 200 7.74 30.48 20.08
C PRO A 200 6.52 30.12 20.94
N MET A 201 5.48 29.55 20.31
CA MET A 201 4.26 29.09 20.97
C MET A 201 4.34 27.65 21.53
N GLY A 202 5.46 26.95 21.31
CA GLY A 202 5.64 25.57 21.76
C GLY A 202 4.68 24.58 21.08
N PRO A 203 4.81 23.26 21.33
CA PRO A 203 3.89 22.28 20.78
C PRO A 203 2.48 22.57 21.33
N THR A 204 1.57 22.96 20.43
CA THR A 204 0.15 23.16 20.73
C THR A 204 -0.34 21.98 21.58
N ALA A 205 -0.70 22.24 22.84
CA ALA A 205 -1.15 21.22 23.76
C ALA A 205 -2.36 20.51 23.14
N PHE A 206 -2.16 19.29 22.65
CA PHE A 206 -3.28 18.47 22.19
C PHE A 206 -4.25 18.30 23.36
N PRO A 207 -5.54 18.64 23.20
CA PRO A 207 -6.51 18.41 24.25
C PRO A 207 -6.55 16.91 24.50
N PHE A 208 -6.11 16.51 25.69
CA PHE A 208 -6.18 15.15 26.19
C PHE A 208 -7.65 14.80 26.39
N ALA A 209 -8.33 14.45 25.30
CA ALA A 209 -9.74 14.13 25.29
C ALA A 209 -9.97 12.78 25.99
N GLY A 210 -10.49 12.86 27.21
CA GLY A 210 -11.45 11.91 27.75
C GLY A 210 -10.90 10.56 28.18
N GLY A 211 -10.81 10.38 29.50
CA GLY A 211 -10.61 9.09 30.13
C GLY A 211 -11.61 8.04 29.63
N ARG A 212 -11.11 7.04 28.90
CA ARG A 212 -11.88 5.84 28.55
C ARG A 212 -12.15 5.06 29.84
N ARG A 213 -13.38 5.17 30.36
CA ARG A 213 -13.91 4.28 31.39
C ARG A 213 -13.72 2.83 30.94
N ARG A 214 -12.87 2.09 31.65
CA ARG A 214 -12.73 0.64 31.49
C ARG A 214 -14.06 -0.03 31.88
N ARG A 215 -14.92 -0.30 30.90
CA ARG A 215 -16.03 -1.24 31.10
C ARG A 215 -15.42 -2.65 31.20
N ARG A 216 -15.56 -3.28 32.37
CA ARG A 216 -15.29 -4.70 32.57
C ARG A 216 -16.16 -5.50 31.57
N PRO A 217 -15.60 -6.43 30.79
CA PRO A 217 -16.42 -7.33 29.99
C PRO A 217 -17.23 -8.25 30.92
N ALA A 218 -18.53 -8.35 30.64
CA ALA A 218 -19.41 -9.28 31.30
C ALA A 218 -18.95 -10.73 31.02
N ARG A 219 -18.91 -11.52 32.09
CA ARG A 219 -18.54 -12.94 32.09
C ARG A 219 -19.59 -13.72 31.28
N PRO A 220 -19.23 -14.42 30.19
CA PRO A 220 -20.20 -15.25 29.48
C PRO A 220 -20.56 -16.49 30.32
N PRO A 221 -21.84 -16.94 30.31
CA PRO A 221 -22.23 -18.16 30.98
C PRO A 221 -21.62 -19.39 30.27
N ALA A 222 -21.12 -20.32 31.07
CA ALA A 222 -20.66 -21.62 30.62
C ALA A 222 -21.77 -22.31 29.82
N ARG A 223 -21.48 -22.68 28.57
CA ARG A 223 -22.34 -23.58 27.80
C ARG A 223 -21.56 -24.81 27.36
N SER A 224 -22.25 -25.90 27.61
CA SER A 224 -21.83 -27.28 27.68
C SER A 224 -21.52 -27.88 26.30
N ARG A 225 -20.67 -28.91 26.34
CA ARG A 225 -20.40 -29.86 25.27
C ARG A 225 -21.68 -30.53 24.72
N LEU A 226 -21.72 -30.71 23.40
CA LEU A 226 -22.40 -31.76 22.61
C LEU A 226 -21.81 -31.58 21.19
N ILE A 227 -20.94 -32.42 20.62
CA ILE A 227 -21.05 -33.84 20.20
C ILE A 227 -22.38 -34.11 19.48
N LEU A 228 -22.42 -33.87 18.17
CA LEU A 228 -22.18 -34.86 17.10
C LEU A 228 -21.81 -34.11 15.81
#